data_AF-A0A1D1XMB0-F1
#
_entry.id   AF-A0A1D1XMB0-F1
#
_cell.length_a   1.000
_cell.length_b   1.000
_cell.length_c   1.000
_cell.angle_alpha   90.00
_cell.angle_beta   90.00
_cell.angle_gamma   90.00
#
_symmetry.space_group_name_H-M   'P 1'
#
loop_
_entity.id
_entity.type
_entity.pdbx_description
1 polymer ?
#
loop_
_entity_poly.entity_id
_entity_poly.type
_entity_poly.pdbx_seq_one_letter_code
_entity_poly.pdbx_strand_id
1 'polypeptide(L)'
;MGQHRNAIKDLSVGLSVESSNIECLYLRASCYHAIGEYKNAVKDYDAVLELELDSMEKFVLQCLAFYQKEIALYTASRVNTEFCWFDIDGDIDPLFKEYWCKRLHPKYVCERVFRQTPLRESLRSGRLRKQDFTISKHKAILLQAADMIGRKIQYNCAGFLPNRRQYRMAGLAAIEIAQKVSRFWRSLQAEWRLSSKNGNKNGKKARRKEKTGLSSGHSQNRGGACCSTSSSSEPSSSHVFTEDRSASGRSLSWQEVYSIGVKWRQISEPSDPVVWVNKLSEEFNSGFGSHTPMLLGQAKVVRYYPNYQRTLELLKAIMKNTMCINNADDKTVPLSKPEDLEKIIHAESCSDLYSIVGENFWVATTCESSAFDGKHLVGTRVTVQKMDTRGFDFAIRTPCTPSRWDDYETEMAIAWEALCSAYCGESYGSTDLSVLENVRDAILRMTYYWYNFMPLSRGSAVIGYVVLLGLFIAANMEVTGDIPQGVQVDWEAILSSNPDPFMEFVKPWLYPSVRINTRWKDYPDVTSTFATTGAIVAALSSYGD
;
A
#
# COMPACT_ATOMS: atom_id res chain seq x y z
N MET A 1 -16.99 -7.26 -5.44
CA MET A 1 -18.20 -7.34 -4.57
C MET A 1 -18.01 -8.24 -3.33
N GLY A 2 -17.06 -9.18 -3.33
CA GLY A 2 -16.78 -10.03 -2.15
C GLY A 2 -17.77 -11.19 -1.93
N GLN A 3 -18.68 -11.45 -2.89
CA GLN A 3 -19.68 -12.51 -2.82
C GLN A 3 -19.19 -13.81 -3.49
N HIS A 4 -18.03 -14.33 -3.05
CA HIS A 4 -17.36 -15.45 -3.73
C HIS A 4 -18.21 -16.72 -3.81
N ARG A 5 -19.02 -17.03 -2.78
CA ARG A 5 -19.90 -18.21 -2.79
C ARG A 5 -21.00 -18.13 -3.85
N ASN A 6 -21.57 -16.95 -4.07
CA ASN A 6 -22.58 -16.74 -5.11
C ASN A 6 -21.91 -16.81 -6.49
N ALA A 7 -20.76 -16.14 -6.66
CA ALA A 7 -19.98 -16.22 -7.89
C ALA A 7 -19.60 -17.66 -8.26
N ILE A 8 -19.21 -18.50 -7.29
CA ILE A 8 -18.93 -19.93 -7.53
C ILE A 8 -20.15 -20.65 -8.11
N LYS A 9 -21.36 -20.36 -7.65
CA LYS A 9 -22.59 -20.98 -8.18
C LYS A 9 -22.79 -20.57 -9.64
N ASP A 10 -22.75 -19.27 -9.92
CA ASP A 10 -22.97 -18.73 -11.26
C ASP A 10 -21.91 -19.24 -12.26
N LEU A 11 -20.64 -19.22 -11.87
CA LEU A 11 -19.53 -19.72 -12.69
C LEU A 11 -19.62 -21.23 -12.91
N SER A 12 -20.17 -21.99 -11.96
CA SER A 12 -20.40 -23.42 -12.13
C SER A 12 -21.53 -23.71 -13.12
N VAL A 13 -22.55 -22.86 -13.18
CA VAL A 13 -23.58 -22.92 -14.23
C VAL A 13 -22.94 -22.62 -15.59
N GLY A 14 -22.10 -21.59 -15.69
CA GLY A 14 -21.35 -21.29 -16.92
C GLY A 14 -20.54 -22.49 -17.42
N LEU A 15 -19.82 -23.17 -16.52
CA LEU A 15 -19.03 -24.36 -16.85
C LEU A 15 -19.87 -25.62 -17.14
N SER A 16 -21.16 -25.63 -16.78
CA SER A 16 -22.08 -26.69 -17.24
C SER A 16 -22.52 -26.50 -18.69
N VAL A 17 -22.45 -25.27 -19.20
CA VAL A 17 -22.76 -24.93 -20.59
C VAL A 17 -21.52 -25.10 -21.47
N GLU A 18 -20.38 -24.56 -21.02
CA GLU A 18 -19.09 -24.67 -21.71
C GLU A 18 -17.99 -25.05 -20.70
N SER A 19 -17.65 -26.34 -20.62
CA SER A 19 -16.73 -26.87 -19.61
C SER A 19 -15.29 -26.36 -19.72
N SER A 20 -14.88 -25.91 -20.92
CA SER A 20 -13.54 -25.38 -21.22
C SER A 20 -13.49 -23.85 -21.20
N ASN A 21 -14.53 -23.16 -20.71
CA ASN A 21 -14.54 -21.71 -20.66
C ASN A 21 -13.46 -21.20 -19.67
N ILE A 22 -12.38 -20.63 -20.22
CA ILE A 22 -11.20 -20.21 -19.44
C ILE A 22 -11.52 -19.15 -18.40
N GLU A 23 -12.39 -18.19 -18.72
CA GLU A 23 -12.77 -17.12 -17.80
C GLU A 23 -13.52 -17.69 -16.60
N CYS A 24 -14.46 -18.60 -16.85
CA CYS A 24 -15.22 -19.24 -15.79
C CYS A 24 -14.31 -20.09 -14.89
N LEU A 25 -13.39 -20.88 -15.47
CA LEU A 25 -12.42 -21.66 -14.70
C LEU A 25 -11.53 -20.74 -13.84
N TYR A 26 -10.93 -19.72 -14.44
CA TYR A 26 -10.03 -18.79 -13.75
C TYR A 26 -10.73 -18.03 -12.62
N LEU A 27 -11.90 -17.44 -12.89
CA LEU A 27 -12.65 -16.68 -11.89
C LEU A 27 -13.18 -17.57 -10.77
N ARG A 28 -13.57 -18.82 -11.07
CA ARG A 28 -14.05 -19.76 -10.05
C ARG A 28 -12.90 -20.24 -9.17
N ALA A 29 -11.73 -20.50 -9.77
CA ALA A 29 -10.50 -20.78 -9.04
C ALA A 29 -10.12 -19.65 -8.07
N SER A 30 -10.20 -18.39 -8.53
CA SER A 30 -9.97 -17.21 -7.69
C SER A 30 -10.97 -17.09 -6.54
N CYS A 31 -12.24 -17.39 -6.79
CA CYS A 31 -13.25 -17.41 -5.73
C CYS A 31 -13.00 -18.53 -4.71
N TYR A 32 -12.66 -19.74 -5.16
CA TYR A 32 -12.28 -20.84 -4.27
C TYR A 32 -11.05 -20.51 -3.44
N HIS A 33 -10.04 -19.88 -4.04
CA HIS A 33 -8.84 -19.40 -3.35
C HIS A 33 -9.23 -18.41 -2.25
N ALA A 34 -10.02 -17.39 -2.56
CA ALA A 34 -10.43 -16.37 -1.59
C ALA A 34 -11.18 -16.94 -0.37
N ILE A 35 -11.97 -18.01 -0.54
CA ILE A 35 -12.71 -18.65 0.58
C ILE A 35 -11.95 -19.80 1.25
N GLY A 36 -10.70 -20.06 0.86
CA GLY A 36 -9.85 -21.10 1.45
C GLY A 36 -10.13 -22.53 0.95
N GLU A 37 -10.88 -22.69 -0.15
CA GLU A 37 -11.11 -23.97 -0.81
C GLU A 37 -9.95 -24.31 -1.78
N TYR A 38 -8.73 -24.36 -1.26
CA TYR A 38 -7.50 -24.45 -2.06
C TYR A 38 -7.43 -25.66 -3.00
N LYS A 39 -8.05 -26.79 -2.64
CA LYS A 39 -8.11 -27.98 -3.52
C LYS A 39 -8.90 -27.70 -4.80
N ASN A 40 -10.04 -27.03 -4.67
CA ASN A 40 -10.87 -26.68 -5.82
C ASN A 40 -10.22 -25.56 -6.63
N ALA A 41 -9.58 -24.60 -5.95
CA ALA A 41 -8.82 -23.53 -6.61
C ALA A 41 -7.68 -24.08 -7.49
N VAL A 42 -6.81 -24.93 -6.93
CA VAL A 42 -5.70 -25.53 -7.68
C VAL A 42 -6.20 -26.37 -8.84
N LYS A 43 -7.27 -27.15 -8.65
CA LYS A 43 -7.88 -27.96 -9.73
C LYS A 43 -8.33 -27.08 -10.91
N ASP A 44 -9.05 -26.00 -10.65
CA ASP A 44 -9.55 -25.12 -11.71
C ASP A 44 -8.41 -24.32 -12.35
N TYR A 45 -7.37 -23.91 -11.61
CA TYR A 45 -6.18 -23.30 -12.20
C TYR A 45 -5.40 -24.27 -13.09
N ASP A 46 -5.24 -25.53 -12.67
CA ASP A 46 -4.61 -26.56 -13.50
C ASP A 46 -5.37 -26.76 -14.81
N ALA A 47 -6.71 -26.80 -14.75
CA ALA A 47 -7.55 -26.87 -15.94
C ALA A 47 -7.32 -25.67 -16.89
N VAL A 48 -7.15 -24.44 -16.37
CA VAL A 48 -6.80 -23.27 -17.20
C VAL A 48 -5.45 -23.45 -17.91
N LEU A 49 -4.45 -23.96 -17.19
CA LEU A 49 -3.09 -24.14 -17.71
C LEU A 49 -2.99 -25.26 -18.77
N GLU A 50 -3.94 -26.20 -18.78
CA GLU A 50 -4.02 -27.30 -19.75
C GLU A 50 -4.79 -26.95 -21.03
N LEU A 51 -5.44 -25.79 -21.10
CA LEU A 51 -6.20 -25.38 -22.29
C LEU A 51 -5.28 -25.01 -23.46
N GLU A 52 -5.64 -25.46 -24.67
CA GLU A 52 -5.10 -24.91 -25.92
C GLU A 52 -5.77 -23.56 -26.20
N LEU A 53 -4.97 -22.56 -26.57
CA LEU A 53 -5.44 -21.20 -26.73
C LEU A 53 -5.50 -20.77 -28.19
N ASP A 54 -6.55 -20.02 -28.51
CA ASP A 54 -6.82 -19.42 -29.82
C ASP A 54 -6.60 -17.89 -29.82
N SER A 55 -6.36 -17.26 -28.67
CA SER A 55 -6.21 -15.81 -28.57
C SER A 55 -5.24 -15.34 -27.48
N MET A 56 -4.67 -14.14 -27.68
CA MET A 56 -3.74 -13.51 -26.74
C MET A 56 -4.40 -13.10 -25.41
N GLU A 57 -5.68 -12.73 -25.41
CA GLU A 57 -6.40 -12.39 -24.18
C GLU A 57 -6.53 -13.59 -23.25
N LYS A 58 -6.83 -14.77 -23.80
CA LYS A 58 -6.87 -16.02 -23.04
C LYS A 58 -5.48 -16.42 -22.54
N PHE A 59 -4.42 -16.04 -23.26
CA PHE A 59 -3.03 -16.29 -22.83
C PHE A 59 -2.63 -15.51 -21.59
N VAL A 60 -3.13 -14.28 -21.44
CA VAL A 60 -2.94 -13.51 -20.21
C VAL A 60 -3.59 -14.20 -19.02
N LEU A 61 -4.78 -14.80 -19.19
CA LEU A 61 -5.45 -15.55 -18.13
C LEU A 61 -4.68 -16.81 -17.73
N GLN A 62 -4.02 -17.51 -18.66
CA GLN A 62 -3.12 -18.61 -18.32
C GLN A 62 -1.92 -18.17 -17.49
N CYS A 63 -1.27 -17.07 -17.90
CA CYS A 63 -0.16 -16.49 -17.13
C CYS A 63 -0.62 -16.14 -15.71
N LEU A 64 -1.78 -15.49 -15.58
CA LEU A 64 -2.36 -15.18 -14.27
C LEU A 64 -2.70 -16.45 -13.47
N ALA A 65 -3.29 -17.47 -14.09
CA ALA A 65 -3.63 -18.73 -13.42
C ALA A 65 -2.39 -19.39 -12.80
N PHE A 66 -1.24 -19.34 -13.49
CA PHE A 66 0.03 -19.80 -12.92
C PHE A 66 0.37 -19.06 -11.62
N TYR A 67 0.46 -17.73 -11.64
CA TYR A 67 0.82 -16.97 -10.44
C TYR A 67 -0.20 -17.19 -9.31
N GLN A 68 -1.49 -17.22 -9.65
CA GLN A 68 -2.54 -17.39 -8.65
C GLN A 68 -2.57 -18.77 -8.02
N LYS A 69 -2.23 -19.81 -8.78
CA LYS A 69 -2.04 -21.17 -8.27
C LYS A 69 -0.91 -21.20 -7.25
N GLU A 70 0.24 -20.61 -7.57
CA GLU A 70 1.40 -20.57 -6.67
C GLU A 70 1.07 -19.79 -5.37
N ILE A 71 0.39 -18.65 -5.45
CA ILE A 71 -0.06 -17.91 -4.25
C ILE A 71 -1.11 -18.71 -3.45
N ALA A 72 -1.97 -19.49 -4.10
CA ALA A 72 -2.91 -20.38 -3.42
C ALA A 72 -2.17 -21.50 -2.67
N LEU A 73 -1.11 -22.06 -3.24
CA LEU A 73 -0.26 -23.05 -2.59
C LEU A 73 0.49 -22.46 -1.38
N TYR A 74 1.05 -21.26 -1.53
CA TYR A 74 1.68 -20.51 -0.43
C TYR A 74 0.69 -20.28 0.71
N THR A 75 -0.48 -19.72 0.40
CA THR A 75 -1.51 -19.42 1.41
C THR A 75 -2.01 -20.70 2.09
N ALA A 76 -2.16 -21.81 1.34
CA ALA A 76 -2.49 -23.11 1.90
C ALA A 76 -1.42 -23.62 2.88
N SER A 77 -0.13 -23.43 2.58
CA SER A 77 0.98 -23.85 3.45
C SER A 77 1.03 -23.09 4.78
N ARG A 78 0.53 -21.85 4.79
CA ARG A 78 0.46 -20.97 5.96
C ARG A 78 -0.87 -21.03 6.71
N VAL A 79 -1.82 -21.89 6.32
CA VAL A 79 -3.19 -21.87 6.87
C VAL A 79 -3.25 -22.08 8.40
N ASN A 80 -2.32 -22.87 8.96
CA ASN A 80 -2.26 -23.14 10.41
C ASN A 80 -1.17 -22.35 11.14
N THR A 81 -0.37 -21.56 10.44
CA THR A 81 0.62 -20.68 11.08
C THR A 81 -0.07 -19.46 11.65
N GLU A 82 0.55 -18.83 12.64
CA GLU A 82 0.06 -17.55 13.14
C GLU A 82 0.10 -16.51 12.03
N PHE A 83 -0.93 -15.65 11.97
CA PHE A 83 -1.06 -14.65 10.90
C PHE A 83 0.01 -13.54 10.96
N CYS A 84 0.73 -13.41 12.08
CA CYS A 84 1.90 -12.54 12.15
C CYS A 84 3.04 -13.00 11.22
N TRP A 85 3.10 -14.29 10.89
CA TRP A 85 4.11 -14.89 9.99
C TRP A 85 3.67 -15.01 8.54
N PHE A 86 2.52 -14.44 8.17
CA PHE A 86 2.12 -14.33 6.76
C PHE A 86 2.83 -13.12 6.15
N ASP A 87 3.76 -13.36 5.23
CA ASP A 87 4.63 -12.33 4.65
C ASP A 87 4.93 -12.66 3.17
N ILE A 88 4.06 -12.22 2.26
CA ILE A 88 4.29 -12.39 0.82
C ILE A 88 5.56 -11.66 0.38
N ASP A 89 5.87 -10.50 0.97
CA ASP A 89 7.01 -9.69 0.55
C ASP A 89 8.34 -10.31 0.92
N GLY A 90 8.43 -10.98 2.08
CA GLY A 90 9.62 -11.70 2.53
C GLY A 90 9.71 -13.15 2.01
N ASP A 91 8.59 -13.86 1.88
CA ASP A 91 8.59 -15.29 1.56
C ASP A 91 8.58 -15.59 0.04
N ILE A 92 8.03 -14.70 -0.79
CA ILE A 92 7.92 -14.91 -2.24
C ILE A 92 9.05 -14.21 -2.97
N ASP A 93 9.66 -14.94 -3.91
CA ASP A 93 10.80 -14.46 -4.69
C ASP A 93 10.51 -13.12 -5.40
N PRO A 94 11.45 -12.14 -5.33
CA PRO A 94 11.29 -10.84 -5.97
C PRO A 94 10.98 -10.89 -7.48
N LEU A 95 11.58 -11.81 -8.23
CA LEU A 95 11.35 -11.98 -9.67
C LEU A 95 9.93 -12.52 -9.94
N PHE A 96 9.47 -13.46 -9.11
CA PHE A 96 8.08 -13.94 -9.17
C PHE A 96 7.10 -12.79 -8.97
N LYS A 97 7.27 -12.01 -7.89
CA LYS A 97 6.37 -10.89 -7.55
C LYS A 97 6.33 -9.86 -8.67
N GLU A 98 7.47 -9.56 -9.26
CA GLU A 98 7.57 -8.59 -10.35
C GLU A 98 6.81 -9.05 -11.59
N TYR A 99 7.07 -10.28 -12.04
CA TYR A 99 6.40 -10.84 -13.19
C TYR A 99 4.88 -10.97 -12.96
N TRP A 100 4.48 -11.33 -11.74
CA TRP A 100 3.08 -11.36 -11.34
C TRP A 100 2.44 -9.96 -11.41
N CYS A 101 3.12 -8.93 -10.92
CA CYS A 101 2.65 -7.55 -10.99
C CYS A 101 2.49 -7.07 -12.44
N LYS A 102 3.49 -7.36 -13.29
CA LYS A 102 3.54 -6.98 -14.71
C LYS A 102 2.68 -7.88 -15.61
N ARG A 103 2.14 -8.98 -15.08
CA ARG A 103 1.37 -10.01 -15.82
C ARG A 103 2.17 -10.62 -16.98
N LEU A 104 3.47 -10.82 -16.78
CA LEU A 104 4.37 -11.38 -17.79
C LEU A 104 4.23 -12.89 -17.91
N HIS A 105 4.76 -13.46 -18.99
CA HIS A 105 4.77 -14.90 -19.19
C HIS A 105 5.69 -15.60 -18.17
N PRO A 106 5.27 -16.70 -17.53
CA PRO A 106 5.99 -17.30 -16.40
C PRO A 106 7.22 -18.12 -16.77
N LYS A 107 7.57 -18.27 -18.07
CA LYS A 107 8.72 -19.08 -18.51
C LYS A 107 10.01 -18.78 -17.73
N TYR A 108 10.40 -17.50 -17.67
CA TYR A 108 11.62 -17.09 -16.96
C TYR A 108 11.54 -17.33 -15.45
N VAL A 109 10.36 -17.18 -14.86
CA VAL A 109 10.12 -17.46 -13.44
C VAL A 109 10.25 -18.97 -13.18
N CYS A 110 9.67 -19.81 -14.02
CA CYS A 110 9.72 -21.28 -13.87
C CYS A 110 11.14 -21.85 -13.96
N GLU A 111 12.00 -21.21 -14.75
CA GLU A 111 13.40 -21.64 -14.92
C GLU A 111 14.31 -21.22 -13.76
N ARG A 112 13.94 -20.16 -13.01
CA ARG A 112 14.83 -19.49 -12.04
C ARG A 112 14.32 -19.48 -10.59
N VAL A 113 13.02 -19.65 -10.38
CA VAL A 113 12.37 -19.54 -9.06
C VAL A 113 11.83 -20.90 -8.62
N PHE A 114 12.00 -21.22 -7.35
CA PHE A 114 11.44 -22.43 -6.76
C PHE A 114 9.91 -22.37 -6.73
N ARG A 115 9.26 -23.40 -7.29
CA ARG A 115 7.80 -23.53 -7.23
C ARG A 115 7.33 -23.77 -5.80
N GLN A 116 6.18 -23.21 -5.46
CA GLN A 116 5.57 -23.40 -4.16
C GLN A 116 5.26 -24.88 -3.91
N THR A 117 5.35 -25.27 -2.65
CA THR A 117 5.19 -26.66 -2.22
C THR A 117 3.86 -27.23 -2.74
N PRO A 118 3.82 -28.46 -3.29
CA PRO A 118 2.59 -29.05 -3.81
C PRO A 118 1.50 -29.13 -2.75
N LEU A 119 0.23 -28.98 -3.16
CA LEU A 119 -0.91 -28.86 -2.25
C LEU A 119 -0.99 -29.99 -1.20
N ARG A 120 -0.63 -31.23 -1.59
CA ARG A 120 -0.63 -32.38 -0.68
C ARG A 120 0.27 -32.13 0.54
N GLU A 121 1.41 -31.49 0.33
CA GLU A 121 2.39 -31.18 1.37
C GLU A 121 2.03 -29.90 2.10
N SER A 122 1.56 -28.87 1.39
CA SER A 122 1.06 -27.62 1.99
C SER A 122 -0.07 -27.88 2.99
N LEU A 123 -0.91 -28.90 2.75
CA LEU A 123 -1.98 -29.30 3.65
C LEU A 123 -1.59 -30.40 4.65
N ARG A 124 -0.32 -30.88 4.68
CA ARG A 124 0.14 -31.85 5.70
C ARG A 124 0.08 -31.26 7.10
N SER A 125 0.38 -29.96 7.23
CA SER A 125 0.28 -29.22 8.50
C SER A 125 -1.18 -29.01 8.95
N GLY A 126 -2.16 -29.37 8.12
CA GLY A 126 -3.60 -29.34 8.40
C GLY A 126 -4.39 -28.57 7.35
N ARG A 127 -5.72 -28.66 7.41
CA ARG A 127 -6.64 -27.90 6.55
C ARG A 127 -7.33 -26.82 7.36
N LEU A 128 -7.97 -25.87 6.66
CA LEU A 128 -8.90 -24.92 7.25
C LEU A 128 -9.89 -25.67 8.16
N ARG A 129 -9.93 -25.32 9.45
CA ARG A 129 -10.69 -26.11 10.43
C ARG A 129 -12.14 -25.65 10.43
N LYS A 130 -13.09 -26.57 10.58
CA LYS A 130 -14.52 -26.21 10.68
C LYS A 130 -14.79 -25.20 11.80
N GLN A 131 -14.05 -25.30 12.91
CA GLN A 131 -14.12 -24.37 14.04
C GLN A 131 -13.70 -22.92 13.70
N ASP A 132 -12.89 -22.72 12.64
CA ASP A 132 -12.45 -21.37 12.26
C ASP A 132 -13.65 -20.55 11.76
N PHE A 133 -14.65 -21.21 11.15
CA PHE A 133 -15.94 -20.61 10.75
C PHE A 133 -16.94 -20.46 11.89
N THR A 134 -16.72 -21.09 13.04
CA THR A 134 -17.60 -20.91 14.20
C THR A 134 -17.42 -19.49 14.74
N ILE A 135 -18.51 -18.72 14.73
CA ILE A 135 -18.55 -17.34 15.21
C ILE A 135 -18.80 -17.35 16.72
N SER A 136 -17.74 -17.13 17.50
CA SER A 136 -17.87 -16.88 18.95
C SER A 136 -18.38 -15.46 19.21
N LYS A 137 -18.82 -15.17 20.44
CA LYS A 137 -19.23 -13.81 20.84
C LYS A 137 -18.13 -12.77 20.58
N HIS A 138 -16.88 -13.10 20.90
CA HIS A 138 -15.72 -12.21 20.65
C HIS A 138 -15.52 -11.95 19.15
N LYS A 139 -15.58 -13.01 18.30
CA LYS A 139 -15.51 -12.86 16.85
C LYS A 139 -16.66 -12.00 16.32
N ALA A 140 -17.89 -12.23 16.77
CA ALA A 140 -19.07 -11.47 16.33
C ALA A 140 -18.91 -9.96 16.60
N ILE A 141 -18.46 -9.59 17.79
CA ILE A 141 -18.21 -8.18 18.16
C ILE A 141 -17.19 -7.54 17.22
N LEU A 142 -16.05 -8.22 16.99
CA LEU A 142 -15.01 -7.71 16.10
C LEU A 142 -15.49 -7.61 14.65
N LEU A 143 -16.17 -8.63 14.14
CA LEU A 143 -16.67 -8.63 12.76
C LEU A 143 -17.69 -7.52 12.52
N GLN A 144 -18.58 -7.27 13.49
CA GLN A 144 -19.55 -6.18 13.42
C GLN A 144 -18.85 -4.81 13.43
N ALA A 145 -17.90 -4.60 14.35
CA ALA A 145 -17.12 -3.36 14.41
C ALA A 145 -16.31 -3.14 13.11
N ALA A 146 -15.65 -4.19 12.62
CA ALA A 146 -14.88 -4.15 11.39
C ALA A 146 -15.74 -3.80 10.17
N ASP A 147 -16.92 -4.40 10.03
CA ASP A 147 -17.81 -4.08 8.92
C ASP A 147 -18.30 -2.62 8.98
N MET A 148 -18.54 -2.07 10.18
CA MET A 148 -18.95 -0.67 10.35
C MET A 148 -17.82 0.31 10.00
N ILE A 149 -16.63 0.09 10.55
CA ILE A 149 -15.44 0.94 10.32
C ILE A 149 -14.99 0.83 8.86
N GLY A 150 -14.90 -0.39 8.35
CA GLY A 150 -14.34 -0.66 7.03
C GLY A 150 -15.20 -0.20 5.87
N ARG A 151 -16.51 -0.03 6.06
CA ARG A 151 -17.38 0.61 5.04
C ARG A 151 -16.95 2.04 4.70
N LYS A 152 -16.24 2.71 5.61
CA LYS A 152 -15.79 4.10 5.41
C LYS A 152 -14.75 4.27 4.31
N ILE A 153 -14.13 3.18 3.83
CA ILE A 153 -13.18 3.23 2.70
C ILE A 153 -13.88 3.39 1.33
N GLN A 154 -15.21 3.25 1.27
CA GLN A 154 -15.93 3.22 0.00
C GLN A 154 -15.95 4.60 -0.67
N TYR A 155 -15.36 4.70 -1.85
CA TYR A 155 -15.59 5.85 -2.72
C TYR A 155 -16.99 5.79 -3.34
N ASN A 156 -17.77 6.84 -3.15
CA ASN A 156 -19.04 7.03 -3.84
C ASN A 156 -18.79 7.68 -5.22
N CYS A 157 -18.12 6.93 -6.09
CA CYS A 157 -17.68 7.33 -7.42
C CYS A 157 -17.99 6.23 -8.45
N ALA A 158 -18.15 6.61 -9.72
CA ALA A 158 -18.34 5.65 -10.80
C ALA A 158 -17.15 4.67 -10.90
N GLY A 159 -17.42 3.39 -11.15
CA GLY A 159 -16.38 2.36 -11.25
C GLY A 159 -15.80 1.85 -9.91
N PHE A 160 -16.32 2.32 -8.77
CA PHE A 160 -16.02 1.79 -7.44
C PHE A 160 -17.24 1.06 -6.88
N LEU A 161 -17.26 -0.27 -7.01
CA LEU A 161 -18.36 -1.09 -6.50
C LEU A 161 -18.13 -1.49 -5.04
N PRO A 162 -19.19 -1.59 -4.23
CA PRO A 162 -19.09 -2.04 -2.85
C PRO A 162 -18.50 -3.45 -2.78
N ASN A 163 -17.59 -3.66 -1.82
CA ASN A 163 -16.97 -4.95 -1.59
C ASN A 163 -16.94 -5.27 -0.09
N ARG A 164 -17.88 -6.12 0.36
CA ARG A 164 -18.03 -6.49 1.78
C ARG A 164 -16.76 -7.12 2.36
N ARG A 165 -15.99 -7.84 1.54
CA ARG A 165 -14.73 -8.46 1.95
C ARG A 165 -13.64 -7.46 2.20
N GLN A 166 -13.51 -6.47 1.31
CA GLN A 166 -12.58 -5.36 1.50
C GLN A 166 -12.99 -4.46 2.68
N TYR A 167 -14.29 -4.24 2.91
CA TYR A 167 -14.74 -3.51 4.10
C TYR A 167 -14.30 -4.25 5.36
N ARG A 168 -14.61 -5.54 5.47
CA ARG A 168 -14.20 -6.31 6.64
C ARG A 168 -12.68 -6.32 6.86
N MET A 169 -11.92 -6.49 5.77
CA MET A 169 -10.47 -6.37 5.80
C MET A 169 -10.02 -5.03 6.36
N ALA A 170 -10.55 -3.93 5.82
CA ALA A 170 -10.20 -2.58 6.22
C ALA A 170 -10.51 -2.31 7.69
N GLY A 171 -11.67 -2.76 8.18
CA GLY A 171 -12.04 -2.61 9.58
C GLY A 171 -11.17 -3.42 10.53
N LEU A 172 -10.90 -4.69 10.22
CA LEU A 172 -10.00 -5.52 11.04
C LEU A 172 -8.58 -4.94 11.06
N ALA A 173 -8.09 -4.48 9.91
CA ALA A 173 -6.79 -3.81 9.80
C ALA A 173 -6.74 -2.52 10.63
N ALA A 174 -7.75 -1.66 10.52
CA ALA A 174 -7.82 -0.41 11.28
C ALA A 174 -7.87 -0.66 12.80
N ILE A 175 -8.62 -1.68 13.26
CA ILE A 175 -8.65 -2.06 14.67
C ILE A 175 -7.28 -2.61 15.13
N GLU A 176 -6.63 -3.47 14.34
CA GLU A 176 -5.30 -4.00 14.70
C GLU A 176 -4.24 -2.88 14.75
N ILE A 177 -4.26 -1.97 13.78
CA ILE A 177 -3.42 -0.76 13.77
C ILE A 177 -3.69 0.04 15.06
N ALA A 178 -4.96 0.30 15.39
CA ALA A 178 -5.30 1.06 16.58
C ALA A 178 -4.80 0.40 17.88
N GLN A 179 -4.97 -0.93 18.00
CA GLN A 179 -4.50 -1.69 19.15
C GLN A 179 -2.98 -1.66 19.30
N LYS A 180 -2.23 -1.80 18.19
CA LYS A 180 -0.75 -1.75 18.21
C LYS A 180 -0.22 -0.33 18.44
N VAL A 181 -0.72 0.65 17.72
CA VAL A 181 -0.30 2.06 17.85
C VAL A 181 -0.65 2.60 19.24
N SER A 182 -1.82 2.30 19.79
CA SER A 182 -2.19 2.74 21.14
C SER A 182 -1.31 2.11 22.25
N ARG A 183 -0.87 0.85 22.08
CA ARG A 183 0.12 0.23 22.98
C ARG A 183 1.45 0.97 22.91
N PHE A 184 1.91 1.30 21.71
CA PHE A 184 3.15 2.05 21.50
C PHE A 184 3.08 3.48 22.06
N TRP A 185 2.04 4.24 21.73
CA TRP A 185 1.83 5.59 22.25
C TRP A 185 1.70 5.65 23.77
N ARG A 186 1.17 4.60 24.42
CA ARG A 186 1.20 4.46 25.89
C ARG A 186 2.62 4.39 26.44
N SER A 187 3.52 3.66 25.77
CA SER A 187 4.94 3.57 26.15
C SER A 187 5.63 4.91 25.99
N LEU A 188 5.48 5.55 24.82
CA LEU A 188 6.05 6.88 24.56
C LEU A 188 5.58 7.93 25.56
N GLN A 189 4.29 7.92 25.92
CA GLN A 189 3.79 8.86 26.92
C GLN A 189 4.35 8.59 28.33
N ALA A 190 4.63 7.33 28.68
CA ALA A 190 5.29 7.01 29.94
C ALA A 190 6.72 7.58 29.98
N GLU A 191 7.46 7.45 28.88
CA GLU A 191 8.80 8.02 28.70
C GLU A 191 8.79 9.55 28.75
N TRP A 192 7.86 10.21 28.05
CA TRP A 192 7.68 11.67 28.06
C TRP A 192 7.38 12.21 29.46
N ARG A 193 6.58 11.49 30.27
CA ARG A 193 6.30 11.86 31.66
C ARG A 193 7.53 11.74 32.56
N LEU A 194 8.39 10.75 32.32
CA LEU A 194 9.63 10.56 33.07
C LEU A 194 10.65 11.65 32.74
N SER A 195 10.80 12.01 31.46
CA SER A 195 11.70 13.08 31.03
C SER A 195 11.25 14.45 31.56
N SER A 196 9.95 14.75 31.49
CA SER A 196 9.37 16.01 32.01
C SER A 196 9.54 16.15 33.52
N LYS A 197 9.40 15.06 34.29
CA LYS A 197 9.64 15.07 35.75
C LYS A 197 11.11 15.27 36.11
N ASN A 198 12.04 14.74 35.31
CA ASN A 198 13.48 14.91 35.52
C ASN A 198 13.98 16.30 35.07
N GLY A 199 13.36 16.89 34.04
CA GLY A 199 13.60 18.27 33.62
C GLY A 199 13.31 19.29 34.74
N ASN A 200 12.25 19.06 35.53
CA ASN A 200 11.92 19.90 36.68
C ASN A 200 12.86 19.75 37.89
N LYS A 201 13.68 18.69 37.95
CA LYS A 201 14.69 18.50 39.03
C LYS A 201 16.08 19.05 38.65
N ASN A 202 16.38 19.19 37.36
CA ASN A 202 17.67 19.68 36.87
C ASN A 202 17.70 21.18 36.50
N GLY A 203 16.64 21.94 36.83
CA GLY A 203 16.58 23.41 36.69
C GLY A 203 17.59 24.20 37.55
N LYS A 204 18.51 23.54 38.26
CA LYS A 204 19.67 24.14 38.93
C LYS A 204 20.93 23.32 38.69
N LYS A 205 21.41 23.26 37.44
CA LYS A 205 22.87 23.17 37.15
C LYS A 205 23.14 23.58 35.71
N ALA A 206 24.04 24.55 35.59
CA ALA A 206 24.28 25.34 34.39
C ALA A 206 24.87 24.57 33.21
N ARG A 207 24.36 24.90 32.02
CA ARG A 207 25.10 25.32 30.82
C ARG A 207 26.57 24.86 30.75
N ARG A 208 26.85 23.81 29.98
CA ARG A 208 28.16 23.64 29.32
C ARG A 208 27.94 23.36 27.84
N LYS A 209 28.39 24.33 27.03
CA LYS A 209 28.53 24.26 25.58
C LYS A 209 29.34 23.02 25.21
N GLU A 210 28.82 22.18 24.33
CA GLU A 210 29.63 21.40 23.42
C GLU A 210 29.14 21.63 22.00
N LYS A 211 30.11 21.88 21.13
CA LYS A 211 30.01 22.42 19.79
C LYS A 211 30.68 21.37 18.91
N THR A 212 29.93 20.68 18.06
CA THR A 212 30.51 19.80 17.05
C THR A 212 29.82 20.09 15.72
N GLY A 213 30.63 20.63 14.80
CA GLY A 213 30.20 21.07 13.49
C GLY A 213 30.17 19.94 12.47
N LEU A 214 29.51 20.23 11.36
CA LEU A 214 29.60 19.50 10.11
C LEU A 214 31.06 19.38 9.65
N SER A 215 31.44 18.20 9.14
CA SER A 215 32.18 18.10 7.88
C SER A 215 32.02 16.74 7.23
N SER A 216 31.68 16.82 5.94
CA SER A 216 31.79 15.85 4.87
C SER A 216 33.14 15.14 4.80
N GLY A 217 33.17 13.93 4.23
CA GLY A 217 34.40 13.42 3.62
C GLY A 217 34.36 11.93 3.31
N HIS A 218 34.39 11.63 2.02
CA HIS A 218 34.63 10.30 1.44
C HIS A 218 35.82 9.58 2.05
N SER A 219 35.74 8.25 2.18
CA SER A 219 36.91 7.40 2.42
C SER A 219 37.08 6.42 1.26
N GLN A 220 38.12 6.66 0.45
CA GLN A 220 38.65 5.73 -0.53
C GLN A 220 39.61 4.76 0.14
N ASN A 221 39.45 3.47 -0.19
CA ASN A 221 40.41 2.41 0.08
C ASN A 221 41.75 2.66 -0.63
N ARG A 222 42.85 2.59 0.12
CA ARG A 222 44.18 2.17 -0.38
C ARG A 222 44.84 1.27 0.65
N GLY A 223 45.32 0.13 0.20
CA GLY A 223 45.84 -0.95 1.03
C GLY A 223 47.31 -0.82 1.41
N GLY A 224 47.83 -1.90 2.01
CA GLY A 224 49.26 -2.22 1.99
C GLY A 224 49.88 -2.67 3.31
N ALA A 225 49.93 -4.00 3.49
CA ALA A 225 51.06 -4.82 3.94
C ALA A 225 51.55 -4.89 5.41
N CYS A 226 51.49 -6.13 5.90
CA CYS A 226 52.50 -6.88 6.68
C CYS A 226 52.75 -6.59 8.17
N CYS A 227 52.38 -7.54 9.05
CA CYS A 227 53.30 -8.58 9.56
C CYS A 227 52.61 -9.53 10.56
N SER A 228 52.98 -10.81 10.46
CA SER A 228 52.51 -12.03 11.16
C SER A 228 52.79 -12.03 12.68
N THR A 229 52.10 -12.83 13.52
CA THR A 229 52.39 -14.26 13.77
C THR A 229 51.23 -15.04 14.44
N SER A 230 51.03 -16.29 13.95
CA SER A 230 50.60 -17.58 14.59
C SER A 230 49.92 -17.57 15.98
N SER A 231 48.89 -18.38 16.30
CA SER A 231 48.66 -19.79 15.97
C SER A 231 47.25 -20.30 16.37
N SER A 232 46.76 -21.26 15.58
CA SER A 232 45.95 -22.46 15.91
C SER A 232 44.46 -22.40 16.29
N SER A 233 43.75 -23.32 15.62
CA SER A 233 42.45 -23.98 15.89
C SER A 233 41.15 -23.30 15.45
N GLU A 234 40.63 -23.76 14.31
CA GLU A 234 39.19 -23.81 14.00
C GLU A 234 38.49 -24.81 14.95
N PRO A 235 37.22 -24.59 15.34
CA PRO A 235 36.11 -25.03 14.48
C PRO A 235 34.86 -24.14 14.45
N SER A 236 34.14 -24.20 13.33
CA SER A 236 32.67 -24.03 13.15
C SER A 236 31.95 -22.89 13.91
N SER A 237 31.55 -21.83 13.19
CA SER A 237 30.56 -20.85 13.69
C SER A 237 29.16 -21.07 13.09
N SER A 238 28.38 -21.90 13.76
CA SER A 238 26.93 -21.72 13.82
C SER A 238 26.65 -20.48 14.69
N HIS A 239 26.32 -19.34 14.09
CA HIS A 239 25.83 -18.20 14.85
C HIS A 239 24.37 -18.44 15.27
N VAL A 240 24.25 -19.09 16.42
CA VAL A 240 23.08 -19.05 17.29
C VAL A 240 22.94 -17.60 17.77
N PHE A 241 21.83 -16.95 17.39
CA PHE A 241 21.39 -15.73 18.06
C PHE A 241 20.96 -16.11 19.48
N THR A 242 21.84 -15.87 20.45
CA THR A 242 21.46 -15.81 21.86
C THR A 242 20.72 -14.50 22.10
N GLU A 243 19.42 -14.60 22.34
CA GLU A 243 18.59 -13.52 22.86
C GLU A 243 19.09 -13.11 24.24
N ASP A 244 19.76 -11.95 24.32
CA ASP A 244 19.87 -11.23 25.57
C ASP A 244 18.60 -10.40 25.79
N ARG A 245 17.77 -10.89 26.70
CA ARG A 245 16.62 -10.16 27.26
C ARG A 245 17.13 -8.93 28.02
N SER A 246 17.27 -7.83 27.31
CA SER A 246 17.19 -6.48 27.87
C SER A 246 16.11 -5.72 27.11
N ALA A 247 15.05 -5.33 27.83
CA ALA A 247 13.97 -4.51 27.30
C ALA A 247 14.50 -3.07 27.10
N SER A 248 15.20 -2.83 25.99
CA SER A 248 15.25 -1.49 25.39
C SER A 248 14.06 -1.41 24.42
N GLY A 249 13.25 -0.35 24.55
CA GLY A 249 11.96 -0.22 23.88
C GLY A 249 12.11 -0.33 22.35
N ARG A 250 11.46 -1.31 21.74
CA ARG A 250 11.34 -1.37 20.27
C ARG A 250 10.52 -0.15 19.82
N SER A 251 11.16 0.74 19.05
CA SER A 251 10.50 1.83 18.33
C SER A 251 9.56 1.23 17.28
N LEU A 252 8.31 1.69 17.21
CA LEU A 252 7.36 1.32 16.15
C LEU A 252 7.53 2.31 14.99
N SER A 253 7.97 1.86 13.82
CA SER A 253 8.17 2.71 12.65
C SER A 253 6.88 2.94 11.86
N TRP A 254 6.87 3.97 11.00
CA TRP A 254 5.77 4.20 10.06
C TRP A 254 5.56 2.96 9.18
N GLN A 255 6.63 2.33 8.73
CA GLN A 255 6.58 1.17 7.83
C GLN A 255 5.92 -0.03 8.52
N GLU A 256 6.21 -0.25 9.81
CA GLU A 256 5.55 -1.32 10.59
C GLU A 256 4.05 -1.08 10.75
N VAL A 257 3.62 0.18 10.93
CA VAL A 257 2.20 0.55 10.98
C VAL A 257 1.50 0.23 9.66
N TYR A 258 2.07 0.70 8.55
CA TYR A 258 1.51 0.47 7.22
C TYR A 258 1.54 -1.01 6.81
N SER A 259 2.56 -1.76 7.22
CA SER A 259 2.70 -3.19 6.94
C SER A 259 1.55 -4.02 7.51
N ILE A 260 0.92 -3.58 8.61
CA ILE A 260 -0.29 -4.22 9.13
C ILE A 260 -1.41 -4.15 8.06
N GLY A 261 -1.67 -2.95 7.54
CA GLY A 261 -2.67 -2.74 6.49
C GLY A 261 -2.35 -3.53 5.22
N VAL A 262 -1.09 -3.48 4.76
CA VAL A 262 -0.61 -4.20 3.57
C VAL A 262 -0.87 -5.69 3.68
N LYS A 263 -0.50 -6.31 4.80
CA LYS A 263 -0.71 -7.74 5.04
C LYS A 263 -2.20 -8.14 5.01
N TRP A 264 -3.05 -7.32 5.62
CA TRP A 264 -4.51 -7.50 5.54
C TRP A 264 -5.03 -7.39 4.11
N ARG A 265 -4.49 -6.45 3.33
CA ARG A 265 -4.88 -6.27 1.93
C ARG A 265 -4.43 -7.42 1.04
N GLN A 266 -3.24 -7.97 1.27
CA GLN A 266 -2.69 -9.15 0.57
C GLN A 266 -3.59 -10.37 0.74
N ILE A 267 -4.00 -10.70 1.96
CA ILE A 267 -4.84 -11.89 2.21
C ILE A 267 -6.31 -11.70 1.79
N SER A 268 -6.79 -10.45 1.70
CA SER A 268 -8.20 -10.17 1.41
C SER A 268 -8.61 -10.35 -0.04
N GLU A 269 -7.77 -10.03 -1.01
CA GLU A 269 -8.04 -10.33 -2.41
C GLU A 269 -6.76 -10.98 -2.93
N PRO A 270 -6.59 -12.30 -2.75
CA PRO A 270 -5.33 -12.95 -3.04
C PRO A 270 -4.97 -12.90 -4.53
N SER A 271 -5.93 -12.53 -5.38
CA SER A 271 -5.71 -12.28 -6.80
C SER A 271 -5.06 -10.95 -7.14
N ASP A 272 -4.96 -10.04 -6.17
CA ASP A 272 -4.22 -8.79 -6.31
C ASP A 272 -2.78 -8.93 -5.79
N PRO A 273 -1.75 -8.74 -6.65
CA PRO A 273 -0.36 -8.57 -6.25
C PRO A 273 -0.22 -7.22 -5.56
N VAL A 274 -0.50 -7.20 -4.27
CA VAL A 274 -0.22 -6.07 -3.39
C VAL A 274 1.12 -6.34 -2.74
N VAL A 275 2.19 -5.73 -3.25
CA VAL A 275 3.56 -5.92 -2.78
C VAL A 275 4.26 -4.57 -2.68
N TRP A 276 5.23 -4.48 -1.78
CA TRP A 276 6.09 -3.31 -1.70
C TRP A 276 6.98 -3.26 -2.93
N VAL A 277 6.98 -2.13 -3.65
CA VAL A 277 7.70 -2.02 -4.93
C VAL A 277 9.21 -2.18 -4.75
N ASN A 278 9.78 -1.72 -3.63
CA ASN A 278 11.20 -1.91 -3.29
C ASN A 278 11.57 -3.35 -2.90
N LYS A 279 10.61 -4.28 -2.93
CA LYS A 279 10.82 -5.73 -2.72
C LYS A 279 10.67 -6.52 -4.02
N LEU A 280 10.58 -5.85 -5.17
CA LEU A 280 10.66 -6.45 -6.51
C LEU A 280 12.12 -6.69 -6.92
N SER A 281 12.37 -7.34 -8.07
CA SER A 281 13.74 -7.68 -8.51
C SER A 281 14.53 -6.47 -9.01
N GLU A 282 15.77 -6.64 -9.49
CA GLU A 282 16.66 -5.53 -9.89
C GLU A 282 16.10 -4.61 -10.99
N GLU A 283 15.11 -5.08 -11.78
CA GLU A 283 14.34 -4.22 -12.69
C GLU A 283 13.54 -3.14 -11.96
N PHE A 284 13.35 -3.22 -10.63
CA PHE A 284 12.93 -2.13 -9.75
C PHE A 284 13.75 -0.85 -9.97
N ASN A 285 15.05 -0.99 -10.24
CA ASN A 285 15.94 0.14 -10.53
C ASN A 285 15.55 0.89 -11.81
N SER A 286 14.76 0.27 -12.70
CA SER A 286 14.22 0.91 -13.92
C SER A 286 12.92 1.72 -13.68
N GLY A 287 12.47 1.82 -12.43
CA GLY A 287 11.33 2.67 -12.07
C GLY A 287 9.97 1.99 -12.28
N PHE A 288 9.82 0.74 -11.83
CA PHE A 288 8.50 0.10 -11.71
C PHE A 288 7.52 1.07 -11.05
N GLY A 289 6.34 1.25 -11.64
CA GLY A 289 5.42 2.29 -11.21
C GLY A 289 3.97 1.92 -11.47
N SER A 290 3.07 2.43 -10.64
CA SER A 290 1.64 2.29 -10.88
C SER A 290 1.27 3.00 -12.18
N HIS A 291 0.50 2.37 -13.06
CA HIS A 291 -0.08 3.02 -14.24
C HIS A 291 -1.59 3.18 -14.05
N THR A 292 -2.04 4.42 -13.92
CA THR A 292 -3.45 4.76 -13.65
C THR A 292 -3.99 5.64 -14.77
N PRO A 293 -4.53 5.03 -15.84
CA PRO A 293 -4.98 5.76 -17.02
C PRO A 293 -6.35 6.40 -16.80
N MET A 294 -6.47 7.64 -17.27
CA MET A 294 -7.74 8.34 -17.45
C MET A 294 -8.29 8.11 -18.86
N LEU A 295 -7.39 8.03 -19.86
CA LEU A 295 -7.67 7.61 -21.23
C LEU A 295 -6.81 6.41 -21.61
N LEU A 296 -7.39 5.44 -22.32
CA LEU A 296 -6.70 4.35 -23.00
C LEU A 296 -7.16 4.31 -24.46
N GLY A 297 -6.37 4.90 -25.35
CA GLY A 297 -6.79 5.13 -26.73
C GLY A 297 -7.97 6.10 -26.76
N GLN A 298 -9.11 5.68 -27.30
CA GLN A 298 -10.38 6.42 -27.24
C GLN A 298 -11.23 6.12 -25.99
N ALA A 299 -10.86 5.12 -25.19
CA ALA A 299 -11.66 4.68 -24.06
C ALA A 299 -11.46 5.60 -22.84
N LYS A 300 -12.56 6.08 -22.29
CA LYS A 300 -12.59 6.85 -21.04
C LYS A 300 -12.67 5.87 -19.86
N VAL A 301 -11.62 5.83 -19.05
CA VAL A 301 -11.58 4.91 -17.89
C VAL A 301 -12.54 5.42 -16.83
N VAL A 302 -13.68 4.75 -16.67
CA VAL A 302 -14.82 5.18 -15.83
C VAL A 302 -14.39 5.68 -14.45
N ARG A 303 -13.42 4.99 -13.84
CA ARG A 303 -12.93 5.28 -12.50
C ARG A 303 -12.16 6.60 -12.38
N TYR A 304 -11.37 6.94 -13.39
CA TYR A 304 -10.35 7.99 -13.30
C TYR A 304 -10.59 9.14 -14.26
N TYR A 305 -11.35 8.93 -15.34
CA TYR A 305 -11.72 9.98 -16.28
C TYR A 305 -12.40 11.22 -15.65
N PRO A 306 -13.16 11.12 -14.53
CA PRO A 306 -13.63 12.31 -13.83
C PRO A 306 -12.52 13.30 -13.44
N ASN A 307 -11.27 12.84 -13.28
CA ASN A 307 -10.12 13.69 -12.96
C ASN A 307 -9.42 14.26 -14.20
N TYR A 308 -9.81 13.84 -15.42
CA TYR A 308 -9.17 14.21 -16.69
C TYR A 308 -8.87 15.70 -16.80
N GLN A 309 -9.89 16.55 -16.65
CA GLN A 309 -9.74 17.99 -16.85
C GLN A 309 -8.80 18.60 -15.81
N ARG A 310 -8.95 18.23 -14.54
CA ARG A 310 -8.09 18.73 -13.45
C ARG A 310 -6.63 18.36 -13.68
N THR A 311 -6.38 17.13 -14.13
CA THR A 311 -5.03 16.66 -14.43
C THR A 311 -4.45 17.31 -15.69
N LEU A 312 -5.27 17.58 -16.70
CA LEU A 312 -4.85 18.32 -17.89
C LEU A 312 -4.44 19.76 -17.54
N GLU A 313 -5.23 20.46 -16.74
CA GLU A 313 -4.91 21.81 -16.28
C GLU A 313 -3.67 21.83 -15.39
N LEU A 314 -3.50 20.85 -14.50
CA LEU A 314 -2.28 20.71 -13.70
C LEU A 314 -1.05 20.50 -14.58
N LEU A 315 -1.14 19.64 -15.59
CA LEU A 315 -0.04 19.41 -16.54
C LEU A 315 0.32 20.70 -17.28
N LYS A 316 -0.67 21.45 -17.76
CA LYS A 316 -0.46 22.76 -18.41
C LYS A 316 0.23 23.76 -17.47
N ALA A 317 -0.20 23.81 -16.21
CA ALA A 317 0.40 24.66 -15.19
C ALA A 317 1.87 24.28 -14.92
N ILE A 318 2.18 22.99 -14.82
CA ILE A 318 3.56 22.51 -14.63
C ILE A 318 4.43 22.86 -15.83
N MET A 319 3.95 22.62 -17.07
CA MET A 319 4.67 22.99 -18.29
C MET A 319 4.99 24.49 -18.33
N LYS A 320 4.01 25.33 -17.97
CA LYS A 320 4.18 26.79 -17.91
C LYS A 320 5.19 27.24 -16.84
N ASN A 321 5.16 26.61 -15.66
CA ASN A 321 6.02 27.02 -14.55
C ASN A 321 7.47 26.54 -14.73
N THR A 322 7.65 25.32 -15.24
CA THR A 322 8.97 24.71 -15.41
C THR A 322 9.63 25.07 -16.74
N MET A 323 8.85 25.47 -17.75
CA MET A 323 9.29 25.71 -19.13
C MET A 323 9.98 24.49 -19.76
N CYS A 324 9.75 23.29 -19.23
CA CYS A 324 10.33 22.07 -19.74
C CYS A 324 9.35 20.89 -19.65
N ILE A 325 9.61 19.88 -20.47
CA ILE A 325 8.97 18.56 -20.40
C ILE A 325 10.04 17.49 -20.39
N ASN A 326 9.68 16.25 -20.11
CA ASN A 326 10.54 15.10 -20.33
C ASN A 326 9.95 14.24 -21.44
N ASN A 327 10.78 13.80 -22.38
CA ASN A 327 10.32 12.94 -23.47
C ASN A 327 10.29 11.45 -23.07
N ALA A 328 9.97 10.57 -24.02
CA ALA A 328 9.91 9.13 -23.78
C ALA A 328 11.26 8.49 -23.40
N ASP A 329 12.39 9.13 -23.72
CA ASP A 329 13.74 8.71 -23.32
C ASP A 329 14.15 9.24 -21.93
N ASP A 330 13.23 9.84 -21.18
CA ASP A 330 13.48 10.55 -19.91
C ASP A 330 14.49 11.71 -20.06
N LYS A 331 14.61 12.31 -21.26
CA LYS A 331 15.43 13.52 -21.49
C LYS A 331 14.58 14.77 -21.30
N THR A 332 15.11 15.74 -20.56
CA THR A 332 14.47 17.05 -20.39
C THR A 332 14.60 17.88 -21.66
N VAL A 333 13.46 18.32 -22.19
CA VAL A 333 13.34 19.14 -23.41
C VAL A 333 12.77 20.51 -23.03
N PRO A 334 13.47 21.63 -23.34
CA PRO A 334 12.98 22.97 -23.06
C PRO A 334 11.88 23.39 -24.04
N LEU A 335 10.81 24.00 -23.50
CA LEU A 335 9.76 24.64 -24.28
C LEU A 335 10.28 25.99 -24.79
N SER A 336 10.87 25.97 -25.98
CA SER A 336 11.81 27.02 -26.43
C SER A 336 11.15 28.29 -26.97
N LYS A 337 9.83 28.30 -27.21
CA LYS A 337 9.14 29.43 -27.85
C LYS A 337 8.01 29.97 -26.95
N PRO A 338 7.95 31.29 -26.70
CA PRO A 338 6.84 31.92 -25.99
C PRO A 338 5.47 31.61 -26.60
N GLU A 339 5.40 31.52 -27.93
CA GLU A 339 4.18 31.16 -28.68
C GLU A 339 3.67 29.75 -28.31
N ASP A 340 4.57 28.81 -27.99
CA ASP A 340 4.17 27.45 -27.64
C ASP A 340 3.56 27.40 -26.24
N LEU A 341 4.00 28.26 -25.32
CA LEU A 341 3.39 28.41 -23.99
C LEU A 341 1.97 28.98 -24.08
N GLU A 342 1.76 29.96 -24.96
CA GLU A 342 0.43 30.51 -25.21
C GLU A 342 -0.50 29.45 -25.79
N LYS A 343 -0.03 28.65 -26.76
CA LYS A 343 -0.79 27.50 -27.29
C LYS A 343 -1.09 26.45 -26.22
N ILE A 344 -0.14 26.14 -25.34
CA ILE A 344 -0.33 25.17 -24.23
C ILE A 344 -1.45 25.63 -23.30
N ILE A 345 -1.51 26.92 -22.97
CA ILE A 345 -2.57 27.47 -22.10
C ILE A 345 -3.96 27.29 -22.72
N HIS A 346 -4.06 27.42 -24.05
CA HIS A 346 -5.33 27.28 -24.80
C HIS A 346 -5.63 25.83 -25.22
N ALA A 347 -4.73 24.87 -24.95
CA ALA A 347 -4.98 23.48 -25.27
C ALA A 347 -6.12 22.91 -24.42
N GLU A 348 -7.08 22.24 -25.06
CA GLU A 348 -8.26 21.64 -24.43
C GLU A 348 -8.19 20.11 -24.37
N SER A 349 -7.21 19.51 -25.05
CA SER A 349 -7.06 18.06 -25.16
C SER A 349 -5.62 17.58 -25.17
N CYS A 350 -5.45 16.28 -24.96
CA CYS A 350 -4.16 15.60 -25.15
C CYS A 350 -3.65 15.72 -26.60
N SER A 351 -4.57 15.80 -27.57
CA SER A 351 -4.22 15.94 -28.99
C SER A 351 -3.60 17.29 -29.29
N ASP A 352 -4.13 18.36 -28.68
CA ASP A 352 -3.61 19.72 -28.85
C ASP A 352 -2.20 19.82 -28.26
N LEU A 353 -2.03 19.35 -27.01
CA LEU A 353 -0.73 19.33 -26.35
C LEU A 353 0.30 18.50 -27.11
N TYR A 354 -0.09 17.31 -27.58
CA TYR A 354 0.80 16.48 -28.40
C TYR A 354 1.17 17.15 -29.71
N SER A 355 0.25 17.89 -30.34
CA SER A 355 0.54 18.62 -31.59
C SER A 355 1.51 19.79 -31.38
N ILE A 356 1.50 20.39 -30.18
CA ILE A 356 2.44 21.45 -29.80
C ILE A 356 3.82 20.88 -29.47
N VAL A 357 3.87 19.81 -28.67
CA VAL A 357 5.14 19.20 -28.22
C VAL A 357 5.81 18.38 -29.33
N GLY A 358 5.02 17.68 -30.15
CA GLY A 358 5.49 16.90 -31.29
C GLY A 358 5.91 15.46 -30.99
N GLU A 359 5.98 15.06 -29.72
CA GLU A 359 6.38 13.71 -29.30
C GLU A 359 5.67 13.26 -28.01
N ASN A 360 5.84 11.98 -27.64
CA ASN A 360 5.35 11.46 -26.36
C ASN A 360 6.13 12.12 -25.21
N PHE A 361 5.42 12.60 -24.20
CA PHE A 361 6.06 13.33 -23.11
C PHE A 361 5.38 13.12 -21.77
N TRP A 362 6.06 13.57 -20.72
CA TRP A 362 5.54 13.63 -19.37
C TRP A 362 6.11 14.80 -18.57
N VAL A 363 5.37 15.18 -17.52
CA VAL A 363 5.80 16.13 -16.49
C VAL A 363 5.61 15.51 -15.11
N ALA A 364 6.43 15.87 -14.12
CA ALA A 364 6.25 15.38 -12.76
C ALA A 364 5.45 16.40 -11.92
N THR A 365 4.50 15.90 -11.13
CA THR A 365 3.99 16.67 -9.99
C THR A 365 5.09 16.76 -8.92
N THR A 366 5.01 17.76 -8.07
CA THR A 366 5.94 17.98 -6.97
C THR A 366 5.20 18.01 -5.65
N CYS A 367 5.89 17.65 -4.57
CA CYS A 367 5.36 17.71 -3.21
C CYS A 367 6.35 18.48 -2.34
N GLU A 368 5.94 19.61 -1.77
CA GLU A 368 6.72 20.30 -0.75
C GLU A 368 6.98 19.35 0.43
N SER A 369 8.24 19.26 0.84
CA SER A 369 8.67 18.34 1.88
C SER A 369 8.68 19.01 3.25
N SER A 370 8.30 18.27 4.29
CA SER A 370 8.45 18.71 5.69
C SER A 370 9.73 18.20 6.33
N ALA A 371 10.41 17.21 5.74
CA ALA A 371 11.68 16.70 6.24
C ALA A 371 12.89 17.52 5.76
N PHE A 372 12.80 18.12 4.58
CA PHE A 372 13.89 18.85 3.94
C PHE A 372 13.45 20.28 3.59
N ASP A 373 14.09 21.27 4.22
CA ASP A 373 13.79 22.68 4.02
C ASP A 373 13.97 23.11 2.55
N GLY A 374 12.94 23.71 1.97
CA GLY A 374 12.90 24.17 0.57
C GLY A 374 12.90 23.07 -0.49
N LYS A 375 12.95 21.78 -0.13
CA LYS A 375 12.95 20.68 -1.10
C LYS A 375 11.55 20.36 -1.58
N HIS A 376 11.44 20.13 -2.89
CA HIS A 376 10.25 19.59 -3.52
C HIS A 376 10.52 18.13 -3.91
N LEU A 377 9.82 17.21 -3.28
CA LEU A 377 9.86 15.78 -3.61
C LEU A 377 9.17 15.55 -4.96
N VAL A 378 9.62 14.54 -5.69
CA VAL A 378 9.00 14.12 -6.94
C VAL A 378 7.71 13.34 -6.64
N GLY A 379 6.57 13.84 -7.09
CA GLY A 379 5.27 13.17 -6.99
C GLY A 379 5.08 12.09 -8.07
N THR A 380 3.98 12.19 -8.82
CA THR A 380 3.67 11.29 -9.95
C THR A 380 4.02 11.92 -11.29
N ARG A 381 4.26 11.11 -12.32
CA ARG A 381 4.40 11.61 -13.70
C ARG A 381 3.03 11.68 -14.36
N VAL A 382 2.64 12.83 -14.87
CA VAL A 382 1.49 12.95 -15.79
C VAL A 382 2.00 12.73 -17.20
N THR A 383 1.49 11.70 -17.86
CA THR A 383 2.01 11.20 -19.15
C THR A 383 1.00 11.41 -20.27
N VAL A 384 1.48 11.85 -21.44
CA VAL A 384 0.70 11.96 -22.69
C VAL A 384 1.40 11.10 -23.75
N GLN A 385 0.78 9.98 -24.11
CA GLN A 385 1.33 9.05 -25.10
C GLN A 385 0.32 8.82 -26.23
N LYS A 386 0.76 9.01 -27.48
CA LYS A 386 -0.05 8.69 -28.66
C LYS A 386 -0.04 7.18 -28.89
N MET A 387 -1.22 6.59 -29.06
CA MET A 387 -1.36 5.16 -29.35
C MET A 387 -1.21 4.87 -30.84
N ASP A 388 -0.72 3.68 -31.20
CA ASP A 388 -0.42 3.29 -32.59
C ASP A 388 -1.63 3.37 -33.54
N THR A 389 -2.84 3.07 -33.05
CA THR A 389 -4.05 3.06 -33.86
C THR A 389 -4.81 4.38 -33.75
N ARG A 390 -5.42 4.66 -32.59
CA ARG A 390 -6.21 5.87 -32.31
C ARG A 390 -6.17 6.26 -30.84
N GLY A 391 -6.25 7.57 -30.59
CA GLY A 391 -6.37 8.16 -29.26
C GLY A 391 -5.05 8.19 -28.48
N PHE A 392 -5.17 8.33 -27.17
CA PHE A 392 -4.04 8.60 -26.27
C PHE A 392 -4.10 7.71 -25.03
N ASP A 393 -2.95 7.29 -24.53
CA ASP A 393 -2.77 6.92 -23.13
C ASP A 393 -2.44 8.21 -22.36
N PHE A 394 -3.44 8.69 -21.61
CA PHE A 394 -3.29 9.82 -20.70
C PHE A 394 -3.47 9.32 -19.28
N ALA A 395 -2.38 9.31 -18.52
CA ALA A 395 -2.30 8.61 -17.26
C ALA A 395 -1.37 9.29 -16.26
N ILE A 396 -1.59 9.02 -14.98
CA ILE A 396 -0.56 9.19 -13.97
C ILE A 396 0.29 7.91 -13.87
N ARG A 397 1.61 8.08 -13.80
CA ARG A 397 2.60 7.02 -13.62
C ARG A 397 3.55 7.40 -12.50
N THR A 398 3.38 6.80 -11.33
CA THR A 398 4.25 7.13 -10.18
C THR A 398 5.53 6.32 -10.28
N PRO A 399 6.69 6.98 -10.40
CA PRO A 399 7.96 6.29 -10.44
C PRO A 399 8.29 5.75 -9.04
N CYS A 400 8.96 4.61 -8.98
CA CYS A 400 9.49 4.07 -7.73
C CYS A 400 11.01 3.87 -7.86
N THR A 401 11.73 4.93 -8.22
CA THR A 401 13.19 4.89 -8.26
C THR A 401 13.76 4.79 -6.83
N PRO A 402 14.94 4.18 -6.63
CA PRO A 402 15.60 4.12 -5.33
C PRO A 402 15.77 5.50 -4.67
N SER A 403 16.18 6.51 -5.43
CA SER A 403 16.34 7.89 -4.93
C SER A 403 15.04 8.48 -4.38
N ARG A 404 13.92 8.23 -5.06
CA ARG A 404 12.61 8.69 -4.63
C ARG A 404 12.15 7.91 -3.39
N TRP A 405 12.46 6.62 -3.32
CA TRP A 405 12.18 5.83 -2.13
C TRP A 405 12.87 6.41 -0.90
N ASP A 406 14.17 6.70 -0.98
CA ASP A 406 14.95 7.25 0.14
C ASP A 406 14.40 8.61 0.62
N ASP A 407 13.95 9.44 -0.32
CA ASP A 407 13.30 10.72 -0.04
C ASP A 407 12.00 10.54 0.75
N TYR A 408 11.11 9.66 0.30
CA TYR A 408 9.83 9.42 0.98
C TYR A 408 9.97 8.57 2.25
N GLU A 409 10.98 7.71 2.36
CA GLU A 409 11.33 7.00 3.59
C GLU A 409 11.61 8.01 4.71
N THR A 410 12.43 9.02 4.39
CA THR A 410 12.75 10.11 5.32
C THR A 410 11.52 10.95 5.62
N GLU A 411 10.75 11.34 4.60
CA GLU A 411 9.55 12.17 4.77
C GLU A 411 8.49 11.49 5.64
N MET A 412 8.24 10.20 5.41
CA MET A 412 7.27 9.41 6.20
C MET A 412 7.75 9.21 7.64
N ALA A 413 9.05 9.03 7.86
CA ALA A 413 9.63 8.95 9.21
C ALA A 413 9.41 10.25 10.00
N ILE A 414 9.72 11.40 9.41
CA ILE A 414 9.50 12.72 10.04
C ILE A 414 8.00 12.97 10.30
N ALA A 415 7.13 12.65 9.34
CA ALA A 415 5.69 12.81 9.52
C ALA A 415 5.13 11.90 10.66
N TRP A 416 5.66 10.69 10.81
CA TRP A 416 5.31 9.78 11.90
C TRP A 416 5.80 10.28 13.27
N GLU A 417 7.02 10.78 13.34
CA GLU A 417 7.58 11.37 14.56
C GLU A 417 6.80 12.63 14.99
N ALA A 418 6.38 13.45 14.02
CA ALA A 418 5.54 14.61 14.26
C ALA A 418 4.17 14.21 14.83
N LEU A 419 3.54 13.16 14.29
CA LEU A 419 2.29 12.62 14.83
C LEU A 419 2.47 12.07 16.26
N CYS A 420 3.51 11.27 16.49
CA CYS A 420 3.82 10.75 17.82
C CYS A 420 4.01 11.89 18.81
N SER A 421 4.76 12.93 18.43
CA SER A 421 5.00 14.11 19.27
C SER A 421 3.72 14.91 19.54
N ALA A 422 2.85 15.06 18.54
CA ALA A 422 1.58 15.78 18.67
C ALA A 422 0.60 15.09 19.64
N TYR A 423 0.59 13.76 19.70
CA TYR A 423 -0.34 13.00 20.54
C TYR A 423 0.25 12.57 21.88
N CYS A 424 1.49 12.09 21.93
CA CYS A 424 2.13 11.52 23.13
C CYS A 424 2.69 12.57 24.10
N GLY A 425 2.28 13.84 24.00
CA GLY A 425 2.60 14.91 24.95
C GLY A 425 1.41 15.25 25.85
N GLU A 426 1.08 16.54 25.93
CA GLU A 426 -0.05 17.05 26.72
C GLU A 426 -1.41 16.59 26.19
N SER A 427 -1.53 16.39 24.88
CA SER A 427 -2.76 15.97 24.18
C SER A 427 -3.16 14.51 24.47
N TYR A 428 -2.28 13.72 25.09
CA TYR A 428 -2.46 12.28 25.21
C TYR A 428 -3.72 11.93 25.99
N GLY A 429 -4.63 11.19 25.35
CA GLY A 429 -5.89 10.76 25.97
C GLY A 429 -6.90 11.90 26.19
N SER A 430 -6.67 13.08 25.62
CA SER A 430 -7.63 14.18 25.63
C SER A 430 -8.97 13.75 25.01
N THR A 431 -10.04 14.33 25.52
CA THR A 431 -11.40 14.21 24.95
C THR A 431 -11.88 15.53 24.34
N ASP A 432 -11.02 16.55 24.33
CA ASP A 432 -11.29 17.82 23.69
C ASP A 432 -10.74 17.81 22.26
N LEU A 433 -11.64 17.89 21.28
CA LEU A 433 -11.27 17.90 19.86
C LEU A 433 -10.45 19.13 19.46
N SER A 434 -10.57 20.25 20.18
CA SER A 434 -9.75 21.45 19.92
C SER A 434 -8.28 21.18 20.23
N VAL A 435 -7.99 20.54 21.36
CA VAL A 435 -6.64 20.10 21.74
C VAL A 435 -6.09 19.05 20.76
N LEU A 436 -6.96 18.21 20.18
CA LEU A 436 -6.59 17.18 19.22
C LEU A 436 -6.47 17.68 17.78
N GLU A 437 -6.64 18.97 17.49
CA GLU A 437 -6.52 19.50 16.12
C GLU A 437 -5.16 19.19 15.48
N ASN A 438 -4.06 19.44 16.19
CA ASN A 438 -2.71 19.14 15.72
C ASN A 438 -2.49 17.64 15.44
N VAL A 439 -3.18 16.76 16.19
CA VAL A 439 -3.12 15.31 15.99
C VAL A 439 -3.83 14.93 14.70
N ARG A 440 -5.03 15.47 14.47
CA ARG A 440 -5.80 15.23 13.25
C ARG A 440 -5.05 15.75 12.02
N ASP A 441 -4.43 16.91 12.15
CA ASP A 441 -3.60 17.52 11.11
C ASP A 441 -2.37 16.68 10.77
N ALA A 442 -1.67 16.15 11.78
CA ALA A 442 -0.55 15.25 11.58
C ALA A 442 -0.96 13.92 10.91
N ILE A 443 -2.13 13.36 11.25
CA ILE A 443 -2.68 12.17 10.56
C ILE A 443 -2.95 12.48 9.07
N LEU A 444 -3.55 13.63 8.77
CA LEU A 444 -3.79 14.04 7.38
C LEU A 444 -2.49 14.25 6.61
N ARG A 445 -1.47 14.86 7.23
CA ARG A 445 -0.14 15.04 6.61
C ARG A 445 0.53 13.71 6.28
N MET A 446 0.51 12.74 7.19
CA MET A 446 0.99 11.38 6.89
C MET A 446 0.24 10.74 5.71
N THR A 447 -1.08 10.97 5.64
CA THR A 447 -1.93 10.43 4.57
C THR A 447 -1.60 11.07 3.22
N TYR A 448 -1.36 12.38 3.20
CA TYR A 448 -0.93 13.13 2.02
C TYR A 448 0.39 12.58 1.45
N TYR A 449 1.41 12.41 2.29
CA TYR A 449 2.70 11.89 1.83
C TYR A 449 2.61 10.44 1.39
N TRP A 450 1.79 9.61 2.03
CA TRP A 450 1.56 8.23 1.59
C TRP A 450 0.93 8.16 0.19
N TYR A 451 -0.07 8.98 -0.11
CA TYR A 451 -0.70 9.00 -1.44
C TYR A 451 0.23 9.50 -2.53
N ASN A 452 1.09 10.48 -2.21
CA ASN A 452 2.11 10.91 -3.14
C ASN A 452 3.20 9.85 -3.29
N PHE A 453 3.66 9.22 -2.21
CA PHE A 453 4.66 8.15 -2.23
C PHE A 453 4.21 6.97 -3.10
N MET A 454 2.97 6.51 -2.90
CA MET A 454 2.35 5.37 -3.58
C MET A 454 3.29 4.13 -3.71
N PRO A 455 3.73 3.56 -2.57
CA PRO A 455 4.83 2.58 -2.55
C PRO A 455 4.41 1.12 -2.81
N LEU A 456 3.16 0.88 -3.21
CA LEU A 456 2.66 -0.47 -3.46
C LEU A 456 2.35 -0.64 -4.94
N SER A 457 2.61 -1.84 -5.45
CA SER A 457 2.25 -2.23 -6.82
C SER A 457 0.75 -2.06 -7.11
N ARG A 458 -0.10 -2.34 -6.12
CA ARG A 458 -1.55 -2.06 -6.11
C ARG A 458 -1.99 -1.75 -4.69
N GLY A 459 -3.02 -0.91 -4.53
CA GLY A 459 -3.74 -0.76 -3.26
C GLY A 459 -3.22 0.33 -2.32
N SER A 460 -2.26 1.18 -2.70
CA SER A 460 -1.82 2.29 -1.86
C SER A 460 -2.98 3.20 -1.40
N ALA A 461 -3.92 3.52 -2.29
CA ALA A 461 -5.08 4.35 -1.95
C ALA A 461 -5.91 3.78 -0.78
N VAL A 462 -6.30 2.50 -0.85
CA VAL A 462 -7.09 1.87 0.21
C VAL A 462 -6.30 1.74 1.52
N ILE A 463 -5.00 1.39 1.45
CA ILE A 463 -4.17 1.26 2.64
C ILE A 463 -3.98 2.60 3.35
N GLY A 464 -3.77 3.69 2.60
CA GLY A 464 -3.64 5.03 3.17
C GLY A 464 -4.85 5.41 4.01
N TYR A 465 -6.05 5.18 3.47
CA TYR A 465 -7.29 5.48 4.19
C TYR A 465 -7.53 4.53 5.38
N VAL A 466 -7.17 3.24 5.27
CA VAL A 466 -7.26 2.27 6.38
C VAL A 466 -6.35 2.68 7.54
N VAL A 467 -5.12 3.11 7.25
CA VAL A 467 -4.19 3.59 8.27
C VAL A 467 -4.69 4.89 8.89
N LEU A 468 -5.21 5.83 8.10
CA LEU A 468 -5.89 7.02 8.61
C LEU A 468 -6.95 6.64 9.65
N LEU A 469 -7.89 5.73 9.30
CA LEU A 469 -8.93 5.27 10.23
C LEU A 469 -8.34 4.66 11.50
N GLY A 470 -7.33 3.80 11.36
CA GLY A 470 -6.65 3.18 12.51
C GLY A 470 -5.97 4.18 13.44
N LEU A 471 -5.34 5.22 12.89
CA LEU A 471 -4.69 6.29 13.66
C LEU A 471 -5.69 7.17 14.40
N PHE A 472 -6.83 7.51 13.76
CA PHE A 472 -7.93 8.19 14.44
C PHE A 472 -8.43 7.36 15.63
N ILE A 473 -8.70 6.06 15.42
CA ILE A 473 -9.19 5.17 16.48
C ILE A 473 -8.15 5.06 17.62
N ALA A 474 -6.86 4.91 17.30
CA ALA A 474 -5.78 4.89 18.29
C ALA A 474 -5.75 6.13 19.19
N ALA A 475 -6.14 7.28 18.62
CA ALA A 475 -6.24 8.58 19.29
C ALA A 475 -7.59 8.82 19.99
N ASN A 476 -8.42 7.77 20.15
CA ASN A 476 -9.79 7.83 20.69
C ASN A 476 -10.77 8.67 19.86
N MET A 477 -10.56 8.75 18.56
CA MET A 477 -11.42 9.44 17.62
C MET A 477 -12.02 8.44 16.62
N GLU A 478 -13.34 8.48 16.42
CA GLU A 478 -14.05 7.67 15.44
C GLU A 478 -14.52 8.54 14.28
N VAL A 479 -14.21 8.13 13.05
CA VAL A 479 -14.75 8.73 11.83
C VAL A 479 -16.12 8.10 11.55
N THR A 480 -17.17 8.89 11.73
CA THR A 480 -18.57 8.44 11.60
C THR A 480 -19.19 8.71 10.22
N GLY A 481 -18.62 9.65 9.46
CA GLY A 481 -19.08 10.04 8.13
C GLY A 481 -18.48 9.21 7.01
N ASP A 482 -19.13 9.23 5.85
CA ASP A 482 -18.64 8.59 4.62
C ASP A 482 -17.88 9.60 3.75
N ILE A 483 -17.06 9.09 2.83
CA ILE A 483 -16.39 9.92 1.83
C ILE A 483 -17.46 10.55 0.93
N PRO A 484 -17.44 11.88 0.70
CA PRO A 484 -18.47 12.55 -0.09
C PRO A 484 -18.58 12.01 -1.53
N GLN A 485 -19.75 12.20 -2.12
CA GLN A 485 -20.00 11.81 -3.51
C GLN A 485 -19.02 12.50 -4.46
N GLY A 486 -18.45 11.74 -5.40
CA GLY A 486 -17.51 12.25 -6.40
C GLY A 486 -16.09 12.48 -5.90
N VAL A 487 -15.80 12.25 -4.61
CA VAL A 487 -14.48 12.47 -4.01
C VAL A 487 -13.63 11.20 -4.08
N GLN A 488 -12.41 11.35 -4.58
CA GLN A 488 -11.33 10.34 -4.50
C GLN A 488 -10.16 10.96 -3.73
N VAL A 489 -10.03 10.62 -2.45
CA VAL A 489 -9.14 11.31 -1.49
C VAL A 489 -7.67 11.24 -1.91
N ASP A 490 -7.25 10.14 -2.54
CA ASP A 490 -5.92 9.97 -3.09
C ASP A 490 -5.61 10.97 -4.22
N TRP A 491 -6.57 11.22 -5.11
CA TRP A 491 -6.42 12.21 -6.19
C TRP A 491 -6.29 13.64 -5.67
N GLU A 492 -6.97 13.98 -4.57
CA GLU A 492 -6.83 15.30 -3.96
C GLU A 492 -5.41 15.54 -3.44
N ALA A 493 -4.75 14.50 -2.93
CA ALA A 493 -3.35 14.58 -2.51
C ALA A 493 -2.40 14.61 -3.72
N ILE A 494 -2.63 13.77 -4.75
CA ILE A 494 -1.78 13.65 -5.93
C ILE A 494 -1.76 14.93 -6.77
N LEU A 495 -2.89 15.63 -6.85
CA LEU A 495 -3.04 16.86 -7.62
C LEU A 495 -2.66 18.13 -6.84
N SER A 496 -2.27 18.00 -5.57
CA SER A 496 -1.84 19.11 -4.72
C SER A 496 -0.32 19.13 -4.59
N SER A 497 0.29 20.33 -4.64
CA SER A 497 1.75 20.49 -4.59
C SER A 497 2.32 20.52 -3.17
N ASN A 498 1.49 20.73 -2.15
CA ASN A 498 1.87 20.66 -0.75
C ASN A 498 0.67 20.18 0.10
N PRO A 499 0.88 19.85 1.40
CA PRO A 499 -0.18 19.30 2.24
C PRO A 499 -1.37 20.23 2.48
N ASP A 500 -1.20 21.55 2.38
CA ASP A 500 -2.20 22.51 2.85
C ASP A 500 -3.50 22.49 2.02
N PRO A 501 -3.49 22.60 0.67
CA PRO A 501 -4.70 22.47 -0.16
C PRO A 501 -5.42 21.13 0.04
N PHE A 502 -4.66 20.05 0.21
CA PHE A 502 -5.23 18.73 0.52
C PHE A 502 -5.98 18.76 1.85
N MET A 503 -5.38 19.35 2.88
CA MET A 503 -5.99 19.45 4.21
C MET A 503 -7.19 20.40 4.20
N GLU A 504 -7.11 21.54 3.53
CA GLU A 504 -8.23 22.47 3.34
C GLU A 504 -9.42 21.83 2.63
N PHE A 505 -9.15 20.90 1.70
CA PHE A 505 -10.19 20.12 1.04
C PHE A 505 -10.81 19.04 1.94
N VAL A 506 -9.98 18.32 2.73
CA VAL A 506 -10.44 17.17 3.53
C VAL A 506 -11.11 17.60 4.84
N LYS A 507 -10.60 18.62 5.52
CA LYS A 507 -11.09 19.10 6.82
C LYS A 507 -12.61 19.37 6.85
N PRO A 508 -13.21 20.09 5.88
CA PRO A 508 -14.62 20.50 5.94
C PRO A 508 -15.62 19.35 6.05
N TRP A 509 -15.33 18.18 5.46
CA TRP A 509 -16.23 17.02 5.53
C TRP A 509 -15.77 15.96 6.52
N LEU A 510 -14.46 15.82 6.75
CA LEU A 510 -13.93 14.82 7.68
C LEU A 510 -14.11 15.27 9.15
N TYR A 511 -13.73 16.50 9.50
CA TYR A 511 -13.66 16.92 10.92
C TYR A 511 -15.02 16.98 11.61
N PRO A 512 -16.10 17.47 10.98
CA PRO A 512 -17.45 17.41 11.58
C PRO A 512 -17.93 15.97 11.82
N SER A 513 -17.38 15.03 11.06
CA SER A 513 -17.70 13.59 11.11
C SER A 513 -16.87 12.83 12.16
N VAL A 514 -15.92 13.47 12.84
CA VAL A 514 -15.10 12.86 13.89
C VAL A 514 -15.76 13.05 15.25
N ARG A 515 -15.85 11.95 16.02
CA ARG A 515 -16.38 11.93 17.39
C ARG A 515 -15.38 11.29 18.34
N ILE A 516 -15.36 11.72 19.60
CA ILE A 516 -14.61 11.01 20.64
C ILE A 516 -15.29 9.67 20.92
N ASN A 517 -14.52 8.60 20.85
CA ASN A 517 -14.97 7.25 21.19
C ASN A 517 -13.82 6.48 21.84
N THR A 518 -14.05 5.99 23.06
CA THR A 518 -13.10 5.14 23.80
C THR A 518 -13.55 3.68 23.90
N ARG A 519 -14.77 3.34 23.46
CA ARG A 519 -15.36 1.99 23.53
C ARG A 519 -14.63 0.98 22.66
N TRP A 520 -13.87 1.43 21.66
CA TRP A 520 -13.03 0.55 20.85
C TRP A 520 -11.99 -0.20 21.69
N LYS A 521 -11.62 0.32 22.87
CA LYS A 521 -10.70 -0.35 23.81
C LYS A 521 -11.29 -1.64 24.39
N ASP A 522 -12.62 -1.77 24.38
CA ASP A 522 -13.32 -2.98 24.81
C ASP A 522 -13.38 -4.04 23.70
N TYR A 523 -12.94 -3.71 22.49
CA TYR A 523 -12.85 -4.69 21.41
C TYR A 523 -11.81 -5.77 21.75
N PRO A 524 -12.12 -7.05 21.51
CA PRO A 524 -11.15 -8.13 21.65
C PRO A 524 -9.89 -7.86 20.82
N ASP A 525 -8.73 -8.34 21.27
CA ASP A 525 -7.49 -8.18 20.49
C ASP A 525 -7.59 -8.98 19.18
N VAL A 526 -7.37 -8.31 18.05
CA VAL A 526 -7.56 -8.88 16.71
C VAL A 526 -6.61 -10.06 16.49
N THR A 527 -5.35 -9.92 16.87
CA THR A 527 -4.31 -10.93 16.68
C THR A 527 -4.62 -12.19 17.47
N SER A 528 -5.06 -12.08 18.73
CA SER A 528 -5.44 -13.25 19.53
C SER A 528 -6.77 -13.88 19.08
N THR A 529 -7.73 -13.07 18.62
CA THR A 529 -9.05 -13.58 18.19
C THR A 529 -8.99 -14.31 16.85
N PHE A 530 -8.13 -13.85 15.94
CA PHE A 530 -7.88 -14.44 14.63
C PHE A 530 -6.41 -14.87 14.51
N ALA A 531 -6.01 -15.79 15.37
CA ALA A 531 -4.61 -16.18 15.55
C ALA A 531 -3.93 -16.72 14.27
N THR A 532 -4.63 -17.53 13.47
CA THR A 532 -4.04 -18.20 12.31
C THR A 532 -4.48 -17.59 10.98
N THR A 533 -3.67 -17.77 9.93
CA THR A 533 -4.04 -17.38 8.55
C THR A 533 -5.39 -17.97 8.14
N GLY A 534 -5.69 -19.21 8.51
CA GLY A 534 -6.98 -19.84 8.27
C GLY A 534 -8.15 -19.15 8.98
N ALA A 535 -7.96 -18.72 10.24
CA ALA A 535 -8.97 -17.97 10.97
C ALA A 535 -9.28 -16.62 10.30
N ILE A 536 -8.25 -15.97 9.72
CA ILE A 536 -8.37 -14.72 8.96
C ILE A 536 -9.16 -14.94 7.66
N VAL A 537 -8.79 -15.97 6.87
CA VAL A 537 -9.51 -16.32 5.63
C VAL A 537 -10.98 -16.65 5.93
N ALA A 538 -11.25 -17.38 7.01
CA ALA A 538 -12.61 -17.66 7.46
C ALA A 538 -13.36 -16.38 7.87
N ALA A 539 -12.74 -15.49 8.64
CA ALA A 539 -13.32 -14.21 9.06
C ALA A 539 -13.74 -13.34 7.86
N LEU A 540 -12.88 -13.23 6.84
CA LEU A 540 -13.14 -12.48 5.61
C LEU A 540 -14.22 -13.11 4.71
N SER A 541 -14.60 -14.36 4.98
CA SER A 541 -15.54 -15.14 4.18
C SER A 541 -16.88 -15.44 4.89
N SER A 542 -17.01 -15.07 6.17
CA SER A 542 -18.15 -15.47 7.03
C SER A 542 -19.14 -14.33 7.20
N TYR A 543 -20.06 -14.13 6.27
CA TYR A 543 -21.15 -13.19 6.47
C TYR A 543 -22.31 -13.89 7.18
N GLY A 544 -22.92 -13.23 8.16
CA GLY A 544 -24.25 -13.66 8.61
C GLY A 544 -25.19 -13.54 7.42
N ASP A 545 -25.89 -14.62 7.10
CA ASP A 545 -27.07 -14.59 6.25
C ASP A 545 -28.21 -13.89 6.98
#